data_AF-A0A497MY68-F1
#
_entry.id   AF-A0A497MY68-F1
#
_cell.length_a   1.000
_cell.length_b   1.000
_cell.length_c   1.000
_cell.angle_alpha   90.00
_cell.angle_beta   90.00
_cell.angle_gamma   90.00
#
_symmetry.space_group_name_H-M   'P 1'
#
loop_
_entity.id
_entity.type
_entity.pdbx_description
1 polymer ?
#
loop_
_entity_poly.entity_id
_entity_poly.type
_entity_poly.pdbx_seq_one_letter_code
_entity_poly.pdbx_strand_id
1 'polypeptide(L)'
;MVRGMFRRPSFHELAGQISRMLASQRGRLRLAMRSLERQRQRLWKLCLEAVSANDYARALVYANELSVVKHVLQVFTQCDILMERLIIRLDMLKSLNAVVSDLAPVASELKVLSKHAAKVMPSLSYELEKIGDTISDVLSETSVDALEPPTPIDEPGSEEILSEARAELERRMAEKFPTPPETVDVHSGRTVALALGADGQASNDYGGGEGEILERVYSYAKMKGGDVDIAECASELNLPPERVLWALQRLSQEGRVELRR
;
A
#
# COMPACT_ATOMS: atom_id res chain seq x y z
N MET A 1 36.72 4.21 46.38
CA MET A 1 35.42 3.62 46.00
C MET A 1 34.64 4.68 45.23
N VAL A 2 34.89 4.82 43.93
CA VAL A 2 34.25 5.85 43.10
C VAL A 2 32.91 5.32 42.62
N ARG A 3 31.86 5.68 43.36
CA ARG A 3 30.46 5.44 42.99
C ARG A 3 30.21 6.30 41.75
N GLY A 4 30.06 5.67 40.58
CA GLY A 4 29.89 6.36 39.31
C GLY A 4 28.74 7.37 39.40
N MET A 5 29.09 8.65 39.20
CA MET A 5 28.20 9.80 39.02
C MET A 5 27.47 9.72 37.68
N PHE A 6 26.82 8.60 37.38
CA PHE A 6 25.99 8.49 36.19
C PHE A 6 24.73 9.31 36.43
N ARG A 7 24.68 10.53 35.89
CA ARG A 7 23.41 11.22 35.64
C ARG A 7 22.53 10.23 34.90
N ARG A 8 21.35 9.91 35.44
CA ARG A 8 20.35 9.18 34.69
C ARG A 8 20.02 10.01 33.45
N PRO A 9 20.13 9.46 32.24
CA PRO A 9 19.76 10.18 31.03
C PRO A 9 18.31 10.62 31.16
N SER A 10 18.02 11.82 30.68
CA SER A 10 16.65 12.32 30.63
C SER A 10 15.77 11.38 29.80
N PHE A 11 14.47 11.35 30.08
CA PHE A 11 13.53 10.56 29.29
C PHE A 11 13.67 10.87 27.78
N HIS A 12 13.83 12.15 27.43
CA HIS A 12 14.03 12.60 26.05
C HIS A 12 15.27 11.95 25.38
N GLU A 13 16.40 11.90 26.08
CA GLU A 13 17.63 11.29 25.56
C GLU A 13 17.50 9.77 25.40
N LEU A 14 16.91 9.10 26.39
CA LEU A 14 16.69 7.66 26.38
C LEU A 14 15.68 7.25 25.29
N ALA A 15 14.55 7.94 25.19
CA ALA A 15 13.55 7.73 24.14
C ALA A 15 14.17 7.94 22.75
N GLY A 16 14.96 9.00 22.57
CA GLY A 16 15.69 9.24 21.33
C GLY A 16 16.72 8.15 21.00
N GLN A 17 17.41 7.59 22.01
CA GLN A 17 18.35 6.48 21.81
C GLN A 17 17.62 5.20 21.37
N ILE A 18 16.51 4.86 22.03
CA ILE A 18 15.70 3.68 21.69
C ILE A 18 15.09 3.84 20.29
N SER A 19 14.55 5.02 19.95
CA SER A 19 14.00 5.32 18.61
C SER A 19 15.04 5.08 17.50
N ARG A 20 16.26 5.62 17.66
CA ARG A 20 17.37 5.36 16.71
C ARG A 20 17.75 3.89 16.61
N MET A 21 17.77 3.17 17.73
CA MET A 21 18.11 1.76 17.75
C MET A 21 17.03 0.92 17.02
N LEU A 22 15.75 1.20 17.27
CA LEU A 22 14.63 0.57 16.57
C LEU A 22 14.69 0.87 15.06
N ALA A 23 14.94 2.12 14.66
CA ALA A 23 15.07 2.49 13.24
C ALA A 23 16.21 1.73 12.55
N SER A 24 17.35 1.56 13.22
CA SER A 24 18.47 0.76 12.72
C SER A 24 18.09 -0.71 12.53
N GLN A 25 17.44 -1.33 13.51
CA GLN A 25 17.01 -2.74 13.38
C GLN A 25 15.92 -2.91 12.30
N ARG A 26 14.99 -1.97 12.18
CA ARG A 26 13.98 -1.94 11.12
C ARG A 26 14.63 -1.88 9.73
N GLY A 27 15.67 -1.05 9.56
CA GLY A 27 16.46 -0.99 8.32
C GLY A 27 17.14 -2.33 7.97
N ARG A 28 17.71 -3.01 8.96
CA ARG A 28 18.31 -4.34 8.80
C ARG A 28 17.27 -5.40 8.45
N LEU A 29 16.10 -5.37 9.10
CA LEU A 29 14.99 -6.27 8.78
C LEU A 29 14.53 -6.10 7.33
N ARG A 30 14.36 -4.87 6.86
CA ARG A 30 13.99 -4.58 5.46
C ARG A 30 15.03 -5.05 4.45
N LEU A 31 16.32 -4.98 4.79
CA LEU A 31 17.38 -5.59 3.96
C LEU A 31 17.22 -7.11 3.87
N ALA A 32 16.93 -7.78 4.99
CA ALA A 32 16.68 -9.22 5.01
C ALA A 32 15.41 -9.59 4.23
N MET A 33 14.31 -8.84 4.37
CA MET A 33 13.07 -9.01 3.59
C MET A 33 13.33 -8.96 2.08
N ARG A 34 14.07 -7.96 1.60
CA ARG A 34 14.47 -7.85 0.18
C ARG A 34 15.31 -9.04 -0.30
N SER A 35 16.11 -9.63 0.58
CA SER A 35 16.87 -10.84 0.25
C SER A 35 15.95 -12.06 0.12
N LEU A 36 15.03 -12.23 1.08
CA LEU A 36 14.05 -13.31 1.06
C LEU A 36 13.09 -13.19 -0.13
N GLU A 37 12.71 -11.99 -0.56
CA GLU A 37 11.90 -11.75 -1.75
C GLU A 37 12.61 -12.18 -3.04
N ARG A 38 13.91 -11.89 -3.17
CA ARG A 38 14.71 -12.39 -4.28
C ARG A 38 14.79 -13.91 -4.28
N GLN A 39 14.97 -14.52 -3.10
CA GLN A 39 14.95 -15.98 -2.96
C GLN A 39 13.58 -16.56 -3.32
N ARG A 40 12.48 -15.92 -2.88
CA ARG A 40 11.10 -16.29 -3.23
C ARG A 40 10.89 -16.30 -4.74
N GLN A 41 11.33 -15.25 -5.43
CA GLN A 41 11.25 -15.16 -6.90
C GLN A 41 12.08 -16.23 -7.60
N ARG A 42 13.28 -16.53 -7.09
CA ARG A 42 14.12 -17.60 -7.63
C ARG A 42 13.48 -18.98 -7.45
N LEU A 43 12.99 -19.29 -6.25
CA LEU A 43 12.30 -20.55 -5.97
C LEU A 43 11.03 -20.71 -6.81
N TRP A 44 10.29 -19.62 -7.03
CA TRP A 44 9.13 -19.63 -7.92
C TRP A 44 9.50 -20.01 -9.36
N LYS A 45 10.57 -19.42 -9.92
CA LYS A 45 11.06 -19.76 -11.26
C LYS A 45 11.50 -21.22 -11.36
N LEU A 46 12.30 -21.70 -10.40
CA LEU A 46 12.75 -23.09 -10.35
C LEU A 46 11.58 -24.08 -10.21
N CYS A 47 10.56 -23.71 -9.43
CA CYS A 47 9.34 -24.49 -9.29
C CYS A 47 8.60 -24.59 -10.64
N LEU A 48 8.45 -23.47 -11.36
CA LEU A 48 7.79 -23.46 -12.66
C LEU A 48 8.56 -24.31 -13.69
N GLU A 49 9.89 -24.19 -13.72
CA GLU A 49 10.76 -25.01 -14.57
C GLU A 49 10.60 -26.51 -14.26
N ALA A 50 10.66 -26.90 -12.98
CA ALA A 50 10.50 -28.30 -12.56
C ALA A 50 9.12 -28.87 -12.91
N VAL A 51 8.05 -28.08 -12.73
CA VAL A 51 6.69 -28.48 -13.15
C VAL A 51 6.62 -28.64 -14.67
N SER A 52 7.18 -27.71 -15.44
CA SER A 52 7.18 -27.80 -16.91
C SER A 52 7.96 -29.00 -17.45
N ALA A 53 9.00 -29.44 -16.73
CA ALA A 53 9.79 -30.62 -17.04
C ALA A 53 9.16 -31.95 -16.54
N ASN A 54 7.95 -31.90 -15.95
CA ASN A 54 7.29 -33.03 -15.27
C ASN A 54 8.13 -33.68 -14.14
N ASP A 55 9.10 -32.95 -13.56
CA ASP A 55 9.86 -33.40 -12.38
C ASP A 55 9.15 -32.96 -11.09
N TYR A 56 8.06 -33.67 -10.79
CA TYR A 56 7.19 -33.33 -9.66
C TYR A 56 7.87 -33.49 -8.29
N ALA A 57 8.86 -34.38 -8.17
CA ALA A 57 9.59 -34.55 -6.92
C ALA A 57 10.38 -33.28 -6.58
N ARG A 58 11.09 -32.69 -7.55
CA ARG A 58 11.78 -31.41 -7.35
C ARG A 58 10.83 -30.24 -7.21
N ALA A 59 9.75 -30.21 -7.99
CA ALA A 59 8.73 -29.17 -7.89
C ALA A 59 8.14 -29.09 -6.47
N LEU A 60 7.85 -30.24 -5.85
CA LEU A 60 7.32 -30.31 -4.49
C LEU A 60 8.30 -29.73 -3.45
N VAL A 61 9.60 -30.03 -3.58
CA VAL A 61 10.63 -29.45 -2.70
C VAL A 61 10.65 -27.93 -2.82
N TYR A 62 10.68 -27.39 -4.04
CA TYR A 62 10.67 -25.94 -4.25
C TYR A 62 9.40 -25.28 -3.74
N ALA A 63 8.24 -25.91 -3.91
CA ALA A 63 6.96 -25.42 -3.40
C ALA A 63 6.94 -25.35 -1.86
N ASN A 64 7.46 -26.38 -1.19
CA ASN A 64 7.55 -26.41 0.27
C ASN A 64 8.44 -25.28 0.81
N GLU A 65 9.67 -25.14 0.27
CA GLU A 65 10.58 -24.05 0.65
C GLU A 65 9.97 -22.67 0.37
N LEU A 66 9.27 -22.54 -0.76
CA LEU A 66 8.58 -21.30 -1.10
C LEU A 66 7.48 -20.95 -0.08
N SER A 67 6.75 -21.94 0.44
CA SER A 67 5.73 -21.72 1.46
C SER A 67 6.33 -21.22 2.78
N VAL A 68 7.48 -21.78 3.18
CA VAL A 68 8.24 -21.32 4.36
C VAL A 68 8.71 -19.89 4.17
N VAL A 69 9.29 -19.56 3.01
CA VAL A 69 9.74 -18.18 2.72
C VAL A 69 8.56 -17.19 2.76
N LYS A 70 7.39 -17.56 2.24
CA LYS A 70 6.18 -16.73 2.32
C LYS A 70 5.76 -16.47 3.77
N HIS A 71 5.75 -17.50 4.60
CA HIS A 71 5.41 -17.36 6.01
C HIS A 71 6.40 -16.45 6.75
N VAL A 72 7.71 -16.63 6.54
CA VAL A 72 8.73 -15.77 7.16
C VAL A 72 8.58 -14.31 6.73
N LEU A 73 8.30 -14.05 5.45
CA LEU A 73 8.04 -12.69 4.95
C LEU A 73 6.82 -12.06 5.63
N GLN A 74 5.74 -12.81 5.83
CA GLN A 74 4.55 -12.32 6.53
C GLN A 74 4.86 -11.88 7.97
N VAL A 75 5.60 -12.71 8.72
CA VAL A 75 6.04 -12.37 10.08
C VAL A 75 6.93 -11.13 10.08
N PHE A 76 7.87 -11.03 9.13
CA PHE A 76 8.75 -9.87 9.03
C PHE A 76 7.99 -8.59 8.71
N THR A 77 6.96 -8.65 7.86
CA THR A 77 6.08 -7.50 7.60
C THR A 77 5.37 -7.04 8.87
N GLN A 78 4.85 -7.97 9.68
CA GLN A 78 4.23 -7.62 10.97
C GLN A 78 5.24 -6.98 11.93
N CYS A 79 6.47 -7.49 11.99
CA CYS A 79 7.53 -6.88 12.79
C CYS A 79 7.92 -5.48 12.31
N ASP A 80 7.95 -5.23 10.99
CA ASP A 80 8.23 -3.91 10.41
C ASP A 80 7.17 -2.88 10.84
N ILE A 81 5.88 -3.25 10.74
CA ILE A 81 4.74 -2.42 11.17
C ILE A 81 4.81 -2.12 12.68
N LEU A 82 5.07 -3.14 13.50
CA LEU A 82 5.17 -2.97 14.96
C LEU A 82 6.33 -2.05 15.34
N MET A 83 7.50 -2.21 14.71
CA MET A 83 8.64 -1.32 14.95
C MET A 83 8.34 0.11 14.50
N GLU A 84 7.67 0.30 13.37
CA GLU A 84 7.23 1.61 12.90
C GLU A 84 6.30 2.29 13.90
N ARG A 85 5.28 1.57 14.39
CA ARG A 85 4.37 2.06 15.42
C ARG A 85 5.10 2.47 16.70
N LEU A 86 6.06 1.67 17.17
CA LEU A 86 6.84 1.99 18.36
C LEU A 86 7.71 3.23 18.18
N ILE A 87 8.32 3.41 17.01
CA ILE A 87 9.11 4.61 16.69
C ILE A 87 8.20 5.85 16.74
N ILE A 88 7.05 5.81 16.08
CA ILE A 88 6.08 6.93 16.06
C ILE A 88 5.62 7.27 17.48
N ARG A 89 5.28 6.25 18.28
CA ARG A 89 4.84 6.46 19.68
C ARG A 89 5.97 7.04 20.53
N LEU A 90 7.21 6.56 20.39
CA LEU A 90 8.36 7.11 21.12
C LEU A 90 8.66 8.57 20.74
N ASP A 91 8.53 8.92 19.46
CA ASP A 91 8.73 10.29 18.99
C ASP A 91 7.63 11.23 19.52
N MET A 92 6.36 10.79 19.52
CA MET A 92 5.25 11.51 20.16
C MET A 92 5.49 11.72 21.67
N LEU A 93 5.92 10.68 22.37
CA LEU A 93 6.25 10.77 23.79
C LEU A 93 7.38 11.75 24.06
N LYS A 94 8.39 11.73 23.19
CA LYS A 94 9.51 12.65 23.27
C LYS A 94 9.06 14.10 23.08
N SER A 95 8.20 14.39 22.09
CA SER A 95 7.69 15.75 21.87
C SER A 95 6.84 16.26 23.03
N LEU A 96 5.98 15.40 23.62
CA LEU A 96 5.15 15.77 24.77
C LEU A 96 6.00 16.06 26.01
N ASN A 97 7.01 15.23 26.30
CA ASN A 97 7.91 15.44 27.42
C ASN A 97 8.71 16.75 27.30
N ALA A 98 9.07 17.16 26.08
CA ALA A 98 9.74 18.44 25.86
C ALA A 98 8.84 19.62 26.26
N VAL A 99 7.58 19.63 25.81
CA VAL A 99 6.61 20.68 26.14
C VAL A 99 6.37 20.78 27.65
N VAL A 100 6.23 19.64 28.34
CA VAL A 100 6.10 19.61 29.81
C VAL A 100 7.34 20.19 30.50
N SER A 101 8.53 19.84 30.02
CA SER A 101 9.80 20.36 30.56
C SER A 101 9.96 21.87 30.37
N ASP A 102 9.40 22.43 29.30
CA ASP A 102 9.49 23.86 28.99
C ASP A 102 8.43 24.69 29.73
N LEU A 103 7.24 24.13 29.95
CA LEU A 103 6.11 24.84 30.54
C LEU A 103 6.06 24.75 32.08
N ALA A 104 6.60 23.68 32.67
CA ALA A 104 6.73 23.52 34.12
C ALA A 104 7.46 24.68 34.83
N PRO A 105 8.63 25.19 34.35
CA PRO A 105 9.28 26.33 34.99
C PRO A 105 8.44 27.61 34.88
N VAL A 106 7.73 27.83 33.76
CA VAL A 106 6.85 29.00 33.57
C VAL A 106 5.72 29.03 34.60
N ALA A 107 5.10 27.89 34.91
CA ALA A 107 4.08 27.77 35.95
C ALA A 107 4.65 28.13 37.34
N SER A 108 5.88 27.70 37.62
CA SER A 108 6.56 27.98 38.89
C SER A 108 6.92 29.47 39.04
N GLU A 109 7.37 30.11 37.96
CA GLU A 109 7.71 31.52 37.93
C GLU A 109 6.47 32.41 38.11
N LEU A 110 5.34 32.05 37.48
CA LEU A 110 4.06 32.74 37.66
C LEU A 110 3.55 32.66 39.10
N LYS A 111 3.70 31.52 39.77
CA LYS A 111 3.38 31.37 41.20
C LYS A 111 4.26 32.26 42.09
N VAL A 112 5.54 32.41 41.74
CA VAL A 112 6.43 33.35 42.45
C VAL A 112 6.02 34.79 42.19
N LEU A 113 5.69 35.16 40.96
CA LEU A 113 5.27 36.53 40.60
C LEU A 113 3.94 36.90 41.26
N SER A 114 2.96 35.99 41.29
CA SER A 114 1.70 36.19 42.00
C SER A 114 1.94 36.53 43.48
N LYS A 115 2.80 35.78 44.19
CA LYS A 115 3.16 36.06 45.59
C LYS A 115 3.79 37.44 45.81
N HIS A 116 4.54 37.95 44.84
CA HIS A 116 5.10 39.31 44.90
C HIS A 116 4.01 40.36 44.62
N ALA A 117 3.16 40.12 43.62
CA ALA A 117 2.05 40.99 43.27
C ALA A 117 1.00 41.08 44.39
N ALA A 118 0.79 40.02 45.18
CA ALA A 118 -0.13 40.00 46.32
C ALA A 118 0.10 41.14 47.33
N LYS A 119 1.35 41.60 47.48
CA LYS A 119 1.73 42.68 48.40
C LYS A 119 1.44 44.09 47.88
N VAL A 120 1.31 44.24 46.56
CA VAL A 120 1.20 45.54 45.88
C VAL A 120 -0.16 45.72 45.23
N MET A 121 -0.71 44.66 44.62
CA MET A 121 -1.98 44.63 43.92
C MET A 121 -2.61 43.22 43.99
N PRO A 122 -3.56 42.99 44.92
CA PRO A 122 -4.21 41.69 45.09
C PRO A 122 -4.98 41.21 43.87
N SER A 123 -5.59 42.12 43.10
CA SER A 123 -6.32 41.77 41.87
C SER A 123 -5.41 41.17 40.80
N LEU A 124 -4.19 41.69 40.64
CA LEU A 124 -3.21 41.15 39.71
C LEU A 124 -2.65 39.80 40.18
N SER A 125 -2.48 39.62 41.49
CA SER A 125 -2.11 38.33 42.08
C SER A 125 -3.11 37.24 41.73
N TYR A 126 -4.41 37.53 41.84
CA TYR A 126 -5.48 36.59 41.51
C TYR A 126 -5.44 36.14 40.03
N GLU A 127 -5.28 37.08 39.09
CA GLU A 127 -5.19 36.74 37.66
C GLU A 127 -3.92 35.92 37.34
N LEU A 128 -2.78 36.25 37.96
CA LEU A 128 -1.54 35.48 37.77
C LEU A 128 -1.60 34.08 38.38
N GLU A 129 -2.27 33.92 39.52
CA GLU A 129 -2.51 32.61 40.15
C GLU A 129 -3.43 31.76 39.28
N LYS A 130 -4.52 32.34 38.76
CA LYS A 130 -5.42 31.67 37.82
C LYS A 130 -4.70 31.17 36.56
N ILE A 131 -3.78 31.96 35.99
CA ILE A 131 -2.96 31.53 34.84
C ILE A 131 -1.96 30.42 35.25
N GLY A 132 -1.37 30.53 36.43
CA GLY A 132 -0.46 29.50 36.95
C GLY A 132 -1.18 28.17 37.20
N ASP A 133 -2.42 28.23 37.69
CA ASP A 133 -3.26 27.07 37.97
C ASP A 133 -3.77 26.43 36.67
N THR A 134 -4.20 27.19 35.66
CA THR A 134 -4.56 26.60 34.35
C THR A 134 -3.38 25.90 33.68
N ILE A 135 -2.17 26.46 33.77
CA ILE A 135 -0.96 25.79 33.28
C ILE A 135 -0.67 24.53 34.10
N SER A 136 -0.79 24.58 35.43
CA SER A 136 -0.63 23.41 36.29
C SER A 136 -1.67 22.31 35.99
N ASP A 137 -2.92 22.68 35.74
CA ASP A 137 -4.01 21.77 35.38
C ASP A 137 -3.71 21.10 34.03
N VAL A 138 -3.37 21.88 33.00
CA VAL A 138 -2.97 21.35 31.68
C VAL A 138 -1.75 20.41 31.79
N LEU A 139 -0.76 20.76 32.60
CA LEU A 139 0.41 19.91 32.84
C LEU A 139 0.05 18.60 33.56
N SER A 140 -0.93 18.64 34.46
CA SER A 140 -1.40 17.46 35.19
C SER A 140 -2.23 16.51 34.30
N GLU A 141 -3.08 17.06 33.43
CA GLU A 141 -3.84 16.30 32.43
C GLU A 141 -2.93 15.70 31.34
N THR A 142 -1.82 16.38 31.01
CA THR A 142 -0.85 15.94 30.00
C THR A 142 0.19 14.95 30.55
N SER A 143 0.08 14.53 31.82
CA SER A 143 1.03 13.58 32.42
C SER A 143 1.09 12.27 31.65
N VAL A 144 2.31 11.78 31.41
CA VAL A 144 2.62 10.55 30.63
C VAL A 144 1.93 9.30 31.22
N ASP A 145 1.52 9.32 32.48
CA ASP A 145 0.73 8.26 33.13
C ASP A 145 -0.70 8.11 32.55
N ALA A 146 -1.21 9.11 31.82
CA ALA A 146 -2.52 9.08 31.18
C ALA A 146 -2.55 8.33 29.83
N LEU A 147 -1.41 7.78 29.38
CA LEU A 147 -1.36 7.05 28.12
C LEU A 147 -2.01 5.69 28.27
N GLU A 148 -3.18 5.54 27.63
CA GLU A 148 -3.85 4.26 27.51
C GLU A 148 -2.92 3.19 26.93
N PRO A 149 -3.12 1.91 27.32
CA PRO A 149 -2.36 0.80 26.78
C PRO A 149 -2.41 0.80 25.25
N PRO A 150 -1.38 0.26 24.57
CA PRO A 150 -1.37 0.20 23.11
C PRO A 150 -2.62 -0.53 22.59
N THR A 151 -3.45 0.18 21.83
CA THR A 151 -4.64 -0.37 21.16
C THR A 151 -4.26 -1.45 20.13
N PRO A 152 -5.15 -2.35 19.71
CA PRO A 152 -4.90 -3.27 18.60
C PRO A 152 -4.46 -2.53 17.33
N ILE A 153 -3.76 -3.21 16.41
CA ILE A 153 -3.36 -2.60 15.12
C ILE A 153 -4.61 -2.29 14.26
N ASP A 154 -5.60 -3.18 14.31
CA ASP A 154 -6.83 -3.07 13.51
C ASP A 154 -7.96 -2.44 14.33
N GLU A 155 -7.77 -1.19 14.75
CA GLU A 155 -8.78 -0.44 15.51
C GLU A 155 -9.87 0.11 14.57
N PRO A 156 -11.17 -0.02 14.88
CA PRO A 156 -12.25 0.40 13.97
C PRO A 156 -12.21 1.91 13.64
N GLY A 157 -11.72 2.76 14.54
CA GLY A 157 -11.52 4.19 14.27
C GLY A 157 -10.45 4.49 13.22
N SER A 158 -9.53 3.55 12.96
CA SER A 158 -8.50 3.72 11.93
C SER A 158 -9.02 3.51 10.51
N GLU A 159 -10.12 2.76 10.32
CA GLU A 159 -10.67 2.49 8.98
C GLU A 159 -11.29 3.76 8.36
N GLU A 160 -11.92 4.62 9.17
CA GLU A 160 -12.46 5.90 8.70
C GLU A 160 -11.34 6.80 8.17
N ILE A 161 -10.25 6.96 8.94
CA ILE A 161 -9.08 7.76 8.55
C ILE A 161 -8.40 7.15 7.30
N LEU A 162 -8.32 5.81 7.21
CA LEU A 162 -7.79 5.15 6.01
C LEU A 162 -8.66 5.41 4.78
N SER A 163 -9.98 5.45 4.93
CA SER A 163 -10.91 5.75 3.84
C SER A 163 -10.75 7.19 3.34
N GLU A 164 -10.59 8.15 4.26
CA GLU A 164 -10.32 9.55 3.93
C GLU A 164 -8.97 9.71 3.18
N ALA A 165 -7.91 9.06 3.68
CA ALA A 165 -6.61 9.07 3.03
C ALA A 165 -6.63 8.46 1.62
N ARG A 166 -7.42 7.39 1.41
CA ARG A 166 -7.63 6.78 0.09
C ARG A 166 -8.35 7.76 -0.85
N ALA A 167 -9.42 8.41 -0.41
CA ALA A 167 -10.18 9.37 -1.21
C ALA A 167 -9.31 10.57 -1.65
N GLU A 168 -8.47 11.10 -0.75
CA GLU A 168 -7.54 12.17 -1.09
C GLU A 168 -6.46 11.72 -2.09
N LEU A 169 -5.99 10.47 -1.98
CA LEU A 169 -5.07 9.90 -2.96
C LEU A 169 -5.72 9.78 -4.35
N GLU A 170 -6.96 9.29 -4.42
CA GLU A 170 -7.72 9.20 -5.67
C GLU A 170 -7.90 10.58 -6.33
N ARG A 171 -8.25 11.60 -5.53
CA ARG A 171 -8.34 12.99 -6.02
C ARG A 171 -7.02 13.47 -6.63
N ARG A 172 -5.91 13.26 -5.92
CA ARG A 172 -4.56 13.63 -6.40
C ARG A 172 -4.13 12.86 -7.62
N MET A 173 -4.57 11.62 -7.77
CA MET A 173 -4.31 10.82 -8.96
C MET A 173 -5.12 11.37 -10.13
N ALA A 174 -6.42 11.63 -9.95
CA ALA A 174 -7.30 12.20 -10.97
C ALA A 174 -6.80 13.56 -11.51
N GLU A 175 -6.26 14.42 -10.63
CA GLU A 175 -5.66 15.71 -11.02
C GLU A 175 -4.37 15.55 -11.86
N LYS A 176 -3.68 14.42 -11.76
CA LYS A 176 -2.42 14.14 -12.46
C LYS A 176 -2.58 13.25 -13.69
N PHE A 177 -3.76 12.68 -13.90
CA PHE A 177 -4.06 11.98 -15.15
C PHE A 177 -4.27 13.03 -16.25
N PRO A 178 -3.42 13.07 -17.30
CA PRO A 178 -3.74 13.85 -18.48
C PRO A 178 -5.06 13.34 -19.06
N THR A 179 -5.88 14.26 -19.57
CA THR A 179 -7.05 13.88 -20.36
C THR A 179 -6.60 12.93 -21.48
N PRO A 180 -7.31 11.81 -21.71
CA PRO A 180 -7.07 10.97 -22.86
C PRO A 180 -7.02 11.89 -24.10
N PRO A 181 -6.05 11.73 -25.01
CA PRO A 181 -6.01 12.55 -26.20
C PRO A 181 -7.38 12.46 -26.87
N GLU A 182 -8.05 13.62 -27.05
CA GLU A 182 -9.20 13.70 -27.93
C GLU A 182 -8.76 13.06 -29.24
N THR A 183 -9.53 12.07 -29.67
CA THR A 183 -9.25 11.23 -30.83
C THR A 183 -8.73 12.10 -31.96
N VAL A 184 -7.41 12.07 -32.18
CA VAL A 184 -6.82 12.54 -33.41
C VAL A 184 -7.41 11.64 -34.48
N ASP A 185 -8.22 12.25 -35.34
CA ASP A 185 -8.81 11.65 -36.52
C ASP A 185 -7.66 11.16 -37.40
N VAL A 186 -7.22 9.91 -37.19
CA VAL A 186 -6.18 9.27 -37.99
C VAL A 186 -6.79 9.01 -39.35
N HIS A 187 -6.67 10.02 -40.21
CA HIS A 187 -6.81 9.86 -41.63
C HIS A 187 -5.77 8.82 -42.07
N SER A 188 -6.33 7.71 -42.53
CA SER A 188 -5.72 6.62 -43.27
C SER A 188 -4.45 6.99 -44.03
N GLY A 189 -3.40 6.19 -43.84
CA GLY A 189 -2.40 5.96 -44.87
C GLY A 189 -0.96 6.38 -44.55
N ARG A 190 -0.24 5.56 -43.78
CA ARG A 190 1.10 5.00 -44.12
C ARG A 190 1.71 4.33 -42.89
N THR A 191 1.77 3.02 -42.91
CA THR A 191 2.63 2.24 -42.03
C THR A 191 4.09 2.46 -42.42
N VAL A 192 4.88 2.94 -41.46
CA VAL A 192 6.35 2.95 -41.56
C VAL A 192 6.83 1.59 -41.07
N ALA A 193 7.40 0.79 -41.97
CA ALA A 193 7.98 -0.50 -41.64
C ALA A 193 9.25 -0.31 -40.79
N LEU A 194 9.21 -0.73 -39.52
CA LEU A 194 10.39 -0.86 -38.67
C LEU A 194 10.75 -2.36 -38.60
N ALA A 195 11.78 -2.75 -39.35
CA ALA A 195 12.31 -4.10 -39.34
C ALA A 195 13.21 -4.29 -38.11
N LEU A 196 12.83 -5.19 -37.20
CA LEU A 196 13.72 -5.77 -36.19
C LEU A 196 13.56 -7.29 -36.20
N GLY A 197 14.72 -7.96 -36.21
CA GLY A 197 14.91 -9.35 -36.59
C GLY A 197 14.16 -10.37 -35.75
N ALA A 198 13.76 -11.43 -36.45
CA ALA A 198 13.10 -12.62 -35.94
C ALA A 198 14.08 -13.52 -35.18
N ASP A 199 13.61 -14.06 -34.05
CA ASP A 199 13.71 -15.48 -33.74
C ASP A 199 12.76 -15.85 -32.58
N GLY A 200 11.91 -16.86 -32.79
CA GLY A 200 11.29 -17.63 -31.71
C GLY A 200 9.76 -17.64 -31.60
N GLN A 201 9.17 -18.70 -32.15
CA GLN A 201 7.89 -19.34 -31.80
C GLN A 201 6.57 -18.66 -32.17
N ALA A 202 5.80 -19.40 -32.98
CA ALA A 202 4.46 -19.08 -33.46
C ALA A 202 3.47 -18.80 -32.31
N SER A 203 3.37 -17.53 -31.93
CA SER A 203 2.08 -16.94 -31.61
C SER A 203 1.29 -16.83 -32.91
N ASN A 204 0.23 -17.63 -33.08
CA ASN A 204 -0.78 -17.31 -34.08
C ASN A 204 -1.48 -16.02 -33.62
N ASP A 205 -0.86 -14.90 -34.00
CA ASP A 205 -1.44 -13.58 -34.00
C ASP A 205 -2.55 -13.60 -35.06
N TYR A 206 -3.76 -13.95 -34.65
CA TYR A 206 -4.95 -13.73 -35.46
C TYR A 206 -5.19 -12.21 -35.43
N GLY A 207 -4.49 -11.52 -36.32
CA GLY A 207 -4.57 -10.08 -36.50
C GLY A 207 -6.03 -9.63 -36.60
N GLY A 208 -6.42 -8.81 -35.63
CA GLY A 208 -7.75 -8.24 -35.50
C GLY A 208 -8.13 -8.15 -34.02
N GLY A 209 -8.39 -6.94 -33.53
CA GLY A 209 -8.86 -6.74 -32.16
C GLY A 209 -10.13 -7.56 -31.90
N GLU A 210 -10.40 -7.89 -30.63
CA GLU A 210 -11.57 -8.69 -30.22
C GLU A 210 -12.89 -8.19 -30.84
N GLY A 211 -13.03 -6.87 -31.07
CA GLY A 211 -14.18 -6.27 -31.75
C GLY A 211 -14.30 -6.61 -33.24
N GLU A 212 -13.19 -6.73 -33.98
CA GLU A 212 -13.20 -7.05 -35.40
C GLU A 212 -13.63 -8.50 -35.64
N ILE A 213 -13.21 -9.41 -34.76
CA ILE A 213 -13.63 -10.82 -34.80
C ILE A 213 -15.14 -10.93 -34.55
N LEU A 214 -15.67 -10.18 -33.58
CA LEU A 214 -17.11 -10.14 -33.28
C LEU A 214 -17.90 -9.60 -34.47
N GLU A 215 -17.43 -8.54 -35.13
CA GLU A 215 -18.10 -7.94 -36.27
C GLU A 215 -18.09 -8.85 -37.51
N ARG A 216 -16.97 -9.53 -37.78
CA ARG A 216 -16.85 -10.50 -38.87
C ARG A 216 -17.78 -11.70 -38.68
N VAL A 217 -17.81 -12.26 -37.47
CA VAL A 217 -18.72 -13.38 -37.13
C VAL A 217 -20.19 -12.94 -37.18
N TYR A 218 -20.50 -11.73 -36.69
CA TYR A 218 -21.86 -11.18 -36.75
C TYR A 218 -22.33 -10.92 -38.19
N SER A 219 -21.46 -10.37 -39.03
CA SER A 219 -21.75 -10.10 -40.45
C SER A 219 -21.98 -11.40 -41.22
N TYR A 220 -21.19 -12.42 -40.94
CA TYR A 220 -21.35 -13.75 -41.50
C TYR A 220 -22.69 -14.38 -41.10
N ALA A 221 -23.04 -14.33 -39.81
CA ALA A 221 -24.30 -14.85 -39.30
C ALA A 221 -25.53 -14.15 -39.91
N LYS A 222 -25.42 -12.83 -40.13
CA LYS A 222 -26.46 -12.04 -40.78
C LYS A 222 -26.62 -12.40 -42.27
N MET A 223 -25.52 -12.67 -42.98
CA MET A 223 -25.57 -13.07 -44.39
C MET A 223 -26.15 -14.47 -44.61
N LYS A 224 -25.87 -15.42 -43.72
CA LYS A 224 -26.39 -16.80 -43.81
C LYS A 224 -27.81 -16.96 -43.25
N GLY A 225 -28.46 -15.87 -42.82
CA GLY A 225 -29.88 -15.89 -42.44
C GLY A 225 -30.19 -16.50 -41.08
N GLY A 226 -29.20 -16.58 -40.18
CA GLY A 226 -29.40 -17.00 -38.78
C GLY A 226 -29.13 -18.47 -38.47
N ASP A 227 -28.82 -19.31 -39.47
CA ASP A 227 -28.34 -20.68 -39.24
C ASP A 227 -26.85 -20.75 -39.60
N VAL A 228 -26.00 -20.94 -38.59
CA VAL A 228 -24.54 -20.85 -38.73
C VAL A 228 -23.91 -22.11 -38.16
N ASP A 229 -23.33 -22.92 -39.04
CA ASP A 229 -22.46 -24.02 -38.63
C ASP A 229 -21.10 -23.47 -38.18
N ILE A 230 -20.65 -23.89 -36.99
CA ILE A 230 -19.40 -23.43 -36.36
C ILE A 230 -18.18 -23.85 -37.19
N ALA A 231 -18.21 -25.03 -37.83
CA ALA A 231 -17.12 -25.55 -38.64
C ALA A 231 -17.02 -24.85 -40.01
N GLU A 232 -18.15 -24.55 -40.64
CA GLU A 232 -18.16 -23.74 -41.86
C GLU A 232 -17.71 -22.31 -41.57
N CYS A 233 -18.21 -21.70 -40.49
CA CYS A 233 -17.84 -20.35 -40.07
C CYS A 233 -16.33 -20.24 -39.75
N ALA A 234 -15.77 -21.23 -39.05
CA ALA A 234 -14.34 -21.30 -38.76
C ALA A 234 -13.49 -21.39 -40.04
N SER A 235 -13.93 -22.20 -41.01
CA SER A 235 -13.23 -22.41 -42.27
C SER A 235 -13.30 -21.18 -43.19
N GLU A 236 -14.47 -20.55 -43.30
CA GLU A 236 -14.67 -19.38 -44.17
C GLU A 236 -14.04 -18.09 -43.59
N LEU A 237 -14.04 -17.93 -42.26
CA LEU A 237 -13.45 -16.75 -41.61
C LEU A 237 -11.96 -16.91 -41.26
N ASN A 238 -11.38 -18.09 -41.52
CA ASN A 238 -10.01 -18.46 -41.15
C ASN A 238 -9.73 -18.23 -39.65
N LEU A 239 -10.70 -18.62 -38.82
CA LEU A 239 -10.66 -18.50 -37.36
C LEU A 239 -10.77 -19.90 -36.74
N PRO A 240 -10.07 -20.18 -35.63
CA PRO A 240 -10.23 -21.46 -34.96
C PRO A 240 -11.66 -21.59 -34.40
N PRO A 241 -12.23 -22.81 -34.35
CA PRO A 241 -13.61 -23.04 -33.90
C PRO A 241 -13.89 -22.47 -32.50
N GLU A 242 -12.89 -22.51 -31.62
CA GLU A 242 -12.96 -21.96 -30.26
C GLU A 242 -13.20 -20.45 -30.24
N ARG A 243 -12.58 -19.70 -31.18
CA ARG A 243 -12.74 -18.25 -31.29
C ARG A 243 -14.10 -17.88 -31.86
N VAL A 244 -14.60 -18.66 -32.82
CA VAL A 244 -15.96 -18.50 -33.38
C VAL A 244 -17.01 -18.77 -32.29
N LEU A 245 -16.85 -19.84 -31.52
CA LEU A 245 -17.72 -20.17 -30.39
C LEU A 245 -17.74 -19.04 -29.35
N TRP A 246 -16.56 -18.55 -28.97
CA TRP A 246 -16.43 -17.41 -28.06
C TRP A 246 -17.15 -16.17 -28.59
N ALA A 247 -16.98 -15.84 -29.89
CA ALA A 247 -17.60 -14.67 -30.50
C ALA A 247 -19.13 -14.77 -30.51
N LEU A 248 -19.68 -15.95 -30.84
CA LEU A 248 -21.10 -16.21 -30.80
C LEU A 248 -21.69 -16.15 -29.38
N GLN A 249 -20.98 -16.65 -28.37
CA GLN A 249 -21.37 -16.53 -26.97
C GLN A 249 -21.38 -15.07 -26.49
N ARG A 250 -20.38 -14.29 -26.90
CA ARG A 250 -20.28 -12.86 -26.59
C ARG A 250 -21.41 -12.07 -27.24
N LEU A 251 -21.69 -12.31 -28.52
CA LEU A 251 -22.81 -11.69 -29.25
C LEU A 251 -24.17 -12.09 -28.66
N SER A 252 -24.27 -13.28 -28.07
CA SER A 252 -25.48 -13.71 -27.35
C SER A 252 -25.66 -12.99 -26.02
N GLN A 253 -24.59 -12.76 -25.26
CA GLN A 253 -24.62 -11.91 -24.06
C GLN A 253 -24.99 -10.46 -24.38
N GLU A 254 -24.58 -9.97 -25.56
CA GLU A 254 -24.95 -8.65 -26.07
C GLU A 254 -26.38 -8.60 -26.67
N GLY A 255 -27.11 -9.73 -26.70
CA GLY A 255 -28.49 -9.82 -27.22
C GLY A 255 -28.59 -9.71 -28.74
N ARG A 256 -27.48 -9.86 -29.47
CA ARG A 256 -27.41 -9.67 -30.93
C ARG A 256 -27.67 -10.95 -31.72
N VAL A 257 -27.53 -12.12 -31.09
CA VAL A 257 -27.80 -13.45 -31.66
C VAL A 257 -28.41 -14.38 -30.60
N GLU A 258 -29.34 -15.24 -31.00
CA GLU A 258 -29.88 -16.31 -30.14
C GLU A 258 -29.25 -17.64 -30.51
N LEU A 259 -28.59 -18.29 -29.54
CA LEU A 259 -28.05 -19.63 -29.72
C LEU A 259 -29.14 -20.65 -29.40
N ARG A 260 -29.75 -21.24 -30.43
CA ARG A 260 -30.52 -22.47 -30.26
C ARG A 260 -29.56 -23.66 -30.24
N ARG A 261 -29.74 -24.51 -29.23
CA ARG A 261 -28.94 -25.71 -28.99
C ARG A 261 -29.53 -26.92 -29.70
#